data_AF-A0A3D4PT62-F1
#
_entry.id   AF-A0A3D4PT62-F1
#
_cell.length_a   1.000
_cell.length_b   1.000
_cell.length_c   1.000
_cell.angle_alpha   90.00
_cell.angle_beta   90.00
_cell.angle_gamma   90.00
#
_symmetry.space_group_name_H-M   'P 1'
#
loop_
_entity.id
_entity.type
_entity.pdbx_description
1 polymer ?
#
loop_
_entity_poly.entity_id
_entity_poly.type
_entity_poly.pdbx_seq_one_letter_code
_entity_poly.pdbx_strand_id
1 'polypeptide(L)'
;MNRRIAAWTIATVAVLGLTACSGAPAAEDASKDSDKADDSAAVEETNTDQSVEDACGIVIPEMTEASSAMNDVDAAAADPQATVDQFNEVVTALGETADKVTNPEVKDATTAVYDDFVKLADILEKVVVDQDVSASEDLGTISSDMMESATALQELCS
;
A
#
# COMPACT_ATOMS: atom_id res chain seq x y z
N MET A 1 -28.75 -33.86 -7.11
CA MET A 1 -27.51 -33.69 -6.32
C MET A 1 -27.56 -32.32 -5.69
N ASN A 2 -27.77 -32.27 -4.38
CA ASN A 2 -27.90 -31.06 -3.60
C ASN A 2 -26.50 -30.62 -3.16
N ARG A 3 -26.07 -29.41 -3.54
CA ARG A 3 -24.94 -28.74 -2.86
C ARG A 3 -25.42 -27.37 -2.41
N ARG A 4 -25.78 -27.32 -1.14
CA ARG A 4 -26.14 -26.13 -0.38
C ARG A 4 -24.88 -25.30 -0.22
N ILE A 5 -24.84 -24.11 -0.81
CA ILE A 5 -23.80 -23.12 -0.51
C ILE A 5 -24.22 -22.47 0.80
N ALA A 6 -23.43 -22.76 1.83
CA ALA A 6 -23.62 -22.25 3.17
C ALA A 6 -23.36 -20.74 3.16
N ALA A 7 -24.37 -19.97 3.56
CA ALA A 7 -24.24 -18.58 3.93
C ALA A 7 -23.37 -18.49 5.20
N TRP A 8 -22.19 -17.88 5.09
CA TRP A 8 -21.40 -17.49 6.24
C TRP A 8 -21.74 -16.04 6.58
N THR A 9 -22.62 -15.89 7.57
CA THR A 9 -22.91 -14.64 8.26
C THR A 9 -21.76 -14.34 9.23
N ILE A 10 -20.90 -13.38 8.91
CA ILE A 10 -19.96 -12.82 9.89
C ILE A 10 -20.70 -11.70 10.61
N ALA A 11 -21.10 -12.01 11.85
CA ALA A 11 -21.55 -11.03 12.83
C ALA A 11 -20.34 -10.58 13.65
N THR A 12 -19.97 -9.31 13.56
CA THR A 12 -19.07 -8.66 14.50
C THR A 12 -19.79 -7.46 15.10
N VAL A 13 -20.31 -7.68 16.31
CA VAL A 13 -20.91 -6.65 17.16
C VAL A 13 -19.81 -5.99 17.97
N ALA A 14 -19.63 -4.70 17.71
CA ALA A 14 -19.37 -3.56 18.60
C ALA A 14 -18.20 -3.60 19.63
N VAL A 15 -17.39 -2.53 19.64
CA VAL A 15 -17.47 -1.39 20.58
C VAL A 15 -16.10 -0.69 20.55
N LEU A 16 -16.00 0.48 19.94
CA LEU A 16 -14.95 1.46 20.27
C LEU A 16 -15.64 2.73 20.74
N GLY A 17 -15.48 3.00 22.03
CA GLY A 17 -16.09 4.10 22.75
C GLY A 17 -15.54 5.43 22.29
N LEU A 18 -16.40 6.25 21.68
CA LEU A 18 -16.15 7.68 21.53
C LEU A 18 -16.15 8.33 22.91
N THR A 19 -14.97 8.80 23.32
CA THR A 19 -14.81 9.68 24.48
C THR A 19 -15.68 10.91 24.32
N ALA A 20 -16.60 11.07 25.27
CA ALA A 20 -17.58 12.12 25.35
C ALA A 20 -16.94 13.52 25.52
N CYS A 21 -17.36 14.47 24.69
CA CYS A 21 -17.30 15.90 24.98
C CYS A 21 -18.73 16.46 24.97
N SER A 22 -19.45 16.36 26.10
CA SER A 22 -20.46 17.35 26.53
C SER A 22 -21.06 17.01 27.91
N GLY A 23 -20.76 17.86 28.90
CA GLY A 23 -21.69 18.38 29.92
C GLY A 23 -22.42 17.46 30.92
N ALA A 24 -21.89 17.44 32.16
CA ALA A 24 -22.60 17.47 33.47
C ALA A 24 -23.26 16.18 34.04
N PRO A 25 -23.40 16.04 35.39
CA PRO A 25 -22.98 14.82 36.12
C PRO A 25 -24.11 13.93 36.71
N ALA A 26 -23.81 12.66 36.98
CA ALA A 26 -24.49 11.85 38.00
C ALA A 26 -23.69 10.60 38.45
N ALA A 27 -23.57 10.49 39.78
CA ALA A 27 -23.17 9.43 40.71
C ALA A 27 -22.78 8.00 40.25
N GLU A 28 -21.65 7.56 40.85
CA GLU A 28 -21.40 6.31 41.60
C GLU A 28 -22.12 5.01 41.20
N ASP A 29 -21.35 3.97 40.86
CA ASP A 29 -21.35 2.75 41.70
C ASP A 29 -20.07 1.92 41.50
N ALA A 30 -19.62 1.32 42.59
CA ALA A 30 -18.41 0.54 42.72
C ALA A 30 -18.74 -0.95 42.63
N SER A 31 -17.86 -1.76 42.02
CA SER A 31 -17.54 -3.15 42.41
C SER A 31 -16.51 -3.70 41.42
N LYS A 32 -15.28 -3.95 41.87
CA LYS A 32 -14.73 -5.29 42.18
C LYS A 32 -14.79 -6.26 41.00
N ASP A 33 -13.65 -6.70 40.49
CA ASP A 33 -13.01 -7.92 41.00
C ASP A 33 -11.59 -8.06 40.47
N SER A 34 -10.74 -8.66 41.29
CA SER A 34 -9.31 -8.88 41.06
C SER A 34 -9.04 -10.14 40.24
N ASP A 35 -7.78 -10.26 39.82
CA ASP A 35 -7.08 -11.51 39.51
C ASP A 35 -7.43 -12.22 38.18
N LYS A 36 -6.58 -11.98 37.18
CA LYS A 36 -5.75 -13.07 36.65
C LYS A 36 -4.51 -12.55 35.93
N ALA A 37 -3.34 -12.83 36.51
CA ALA A 37 -2.10 -12.90 35.77
C ALA A 37 -2.20 -14.09 34.81
N ASP A 38 -2.04 -13.84 33.52
CA ASP A 38 -1.72 -14.87 32.54
C ASP A 38 -0.48 -14.40 31.79
N ASP A 39 0.60 -15.12 32.09
CA ASP A 39 1.88 -15.11 31.40
C ASP A 39 1.62 -15.53 29.96
N SER A 40 1.57 -14.56 29.05
CA SER A 40 1.58 -14.83 27.62
C SER A 40 2.81 -14.15 27.06
N ALA A 41 3.72 -15.00 26.59
CA ALA A 41 4.94 -14.65 25.89
C ALA A 41 4.72 -13.43 25.00
N ALA A 42 5.60 -12.44 25.16
CA ALA A 42 5.77 -11.40 24.18
C ALA A 42 5.96 -12.09 22.83
N VAL A 43 4.92 -12.02 22.00
CA VAL A 43 5.14 -12.03 20.56
C VAL A 43 6.14 -10.89 20.38
N GLU A 44 7.32 -11.20 19.84
CA GLU A 44 8.17 -10.16 19.30
C GLU A 44 7.37 -9.54 18.15
N GLU A 45 6.49 -8.60 18.49
CA GLU A 45 6.19 -7.49 17.61
C GLU A 45 7.56 -6.95 17.27
N THR A 46 8.03 -7.26 16.06
CA THR A 46 8.96 -6.37 15.38
C THR A 46 8.28 -5.01 15.40
N ASN A 47 8.57 -4.26 16.46
CA ASN A 47 8.20 -2.88 16.66
C ASN A 47 8.96 -2.13 15.59
N THR A 48 8.39 -2.12 14.40
CA THR A 48 8.67 -1.07 13.46
C THR A 48 7.97 0.13 14.06
N ASP A 49 8.72 0.98 14.76
CA ASP A 49 8.21 2.11 15.54
C ASP A 49 7.36 3.10 14.71
N GLN A 50 7.34 2.94 13.39
CA GLN A 50 6.59 3.77 12.46
C GLN A 50 5.12 3.37 12.43
N SER A 51 4.26 4.33 12.78
CA SER A 51 2.83 4.21 12.56
C SER A 51 2.50 4.14 11.07
N VAL A 52 1.33 3.57 10.73
CA VAL A 52 0.84 3.57 9.33
C VAL A 52 0.79 5.00 8.78
N GLU A 53 0.34 5.95 9.60
CA GLU A 53 0.19 7.35 9.22
C GLU A 53 1.54 8.02 8.92
N ASP A 54 2.57 7.76 9.74
CA ASP A 54 3.93 8.26 9.49
C ASP A 54 4.55 7.62 8.24
N ALA A 55 4.29 6.34 8.00
CA ALA A 55 4.77 5.63 6.82
C ALA A 55 4.10 6.13 5.54
N CYS A 56 2.77 6.27 5.55
CA CYS A 56 2.01 6.87 4.45
C CYS A 56 2.43 8.34 4.20
N GLY A 57 2.83 9.06 5.26
CA GLY A 57 3.43 10.40 5.16
C GLY A 57 4.75 10.46 4.38
N ILE A 58 5.47 9.33 4.25
CA ILE A 58 6.65 9.20 3.37
C ILE A 58 6.23 8.84 1.95
N VAL A 59 5.29 7.90 1.81
CA VAL A 59 4.94 7.31 0.51
C VAL A 59 4.11 8.24 -0.38
N ILE A 60 3.11 8.94 0.18
CA ILE A 60 2.19 9.79 -0.59
C ILE A 60 2.92 10.94 -1.33
N PRO A 61 3.86 11.67 -0.71
CA PRO A 61 4.63 12.71 -1.40
C PRO A 61 5.40 12.15 -2.60
N GLU A 62 6.05 11.00 -2.43
CA GLU A 62 6.86 10.35 -3.47
C GLU A 62 5.99 9.86 -4.62
N MET A 63 4.79 9.31 -4.35
CA MET A 63 3.83 8.98 -5.41
C MET A 63 3.35 10.21 -6.19
N THR A 64 3.21 11.36 -5.50
CA THR A 64 2.83 12.62 -6.14
C THR A 64 3.96 13.14 -7.02
N GLU A 65 5.20 13.08 -6.54
CA GLU A 65 6.39 13.46 -7.31
C GLU A 65 6.59 12.55 -8.53
N ALA A 66 6.49 11.24 -8.35
CA ALA A 66 6.49 10.25 -9.43
C ALA A 66 5.44 10.56 -10.51
N SER A 67 4.22 10.90 -10.09
CA SER A 67 3.14 11.29 -11.01
C SER A 67 3.47 12.58 -11.78
N SER A 68 4.07 13.57 -11.12
CA SER A 68 4.54 14.79 -11.78
C SER A 68 5.65 14.49 -12.79
N ALA A 69 6.64 13.68 -12.41
CA ALA A 69 7.73 13.29 -13.29
C ALA A 69 7.23 12.57 -14.55
N MET A 70 6.23 11.69 -14.42
CA MET A 70 5.60 11.01 -15.56
C MET A 70 4.83 11.94 -16.50
N ASN A 71 4.22 13.01 -15.97
CA ASN A 71 3.52 14.01 -16.79
C ASN A 71 4.47 14.90 -17.60
N ASP A 72 5.72 15.06 -17.14
CA ASP A 72 6.75 15.82 -17.83
C ASP A 72 7.42 15.02 -18.97
N VAL A 73 7.09 13.73 -19.11
CA VAL A 73 7.56 12.86 -20.20
C VAL A 73 6.79 13.16 -21.50
N ASP A 74 7.09 14.28 -22.15
CA ASP A 74 6.60 14.65 -23.49
C ASP A 74 7.44 14.00 -24.64
N ALA A 75 8.37 13.10 -24.29
CA ALA A 75 9.54 12.75 -25.13
C ALA A 75 9.50 11.39 -25.85
N ALA A 76 8.53 10.51 -25.57
CA ALA A 76 8.54 9.12 -26.06
C ALA A 76 8.66 8.97 -27.58
N ALA A 77 8.20 9.95 -28.36
CA ALA A 77 8.28 9.92 -29.82
C ALA A 77 9.63 10.39 -30.39
N ALA A 78 10.41 11.16 -29.62
CA ALA A 78 11.66 11.78 -30.08
C ALA A 78 12.90 11.06 -29.54
N ASP A 79 12.85 10.56 -28.31
CA ASP A 79 13.91 9.78 -27.68
C ASP A 79 13.32 8.65 -26.80
N PRO A 80 13.13 7.47 -27.41
CA PRO A 80 12.73 6.23 -26.76
C PRO A 80 13.54 5.90 -25.50
N GLN A 81 14.86 6.08 -25.55
CA GLN A 81 15.76 5.71 -24.46
C GLN A 81 15.66 6.70 -23.31
N ALA A 82 15.63 8.01 -23.59
CA ALA A 82 15.48 9.02 -22.56
C ALA A 82 14.16 8.85 -21.76
N THR A 83 13.11 8.38 -22.41
CA THR A 83 11.83 8.07 -21.76
C THR A 83 11.95 6.88 -20.81
N VAL A 84 12.61 5.80 -21.24
CA VAL A 84 12.89 4.64 -20.39
C VAL A 84 13.78 5.01 -19.21
N ASP A 85 14.81 5.83 -19.43
CA ASP A 85 15.71 6.31 -18.39
C ASP A 85 14.98 7.14 -17.33
N GLN A 86 14.14 8.10 -17.75
CA GLN A 86 13.29 8.90 -16.84
C GLN A 86 12.31 8.02 -16.05
N PHE A 87 11.70 7.03 -16.70
CA PHE A 87 10.81 6.10 -16.01
C PHE A 87 11.58 5.27 -14.97
N ASN A 88 12.78 4.81 -15.30
CA ASN A 88 13.65 4.07 -14.37
C ASN A 88 14.10 4.93 -13.18
N GLU A 89 14.29 6.24 -13.35
CA GLU A 89 14.55 7.16 -12.23
C GLU A 89 13.36 7.17 -11.25
N VAL A 90 12.13 7.22 -11.75
CA VAL A 90 10.92 7.13 -10.91
C VAL A 90 10.83 5.79 -10.19
N VAL A 91 11.08 4.69 -10.90
CA VAL A 91 11.10 3.34 -10.30
C VAL A 91 12.15 3.26 -9.19
N THR A 92 13.33 3.84 -9.41
CA THR A 92 14.40 3.88 -8.40
C THR A 92 13.97 4.67 -7.17
N ALA A 93 13.36 5.85 -7.34
CA ALA A 93 12.86 6.66 -6.23
C ALA A 93 11.78 5.94 -5.41
N LEU A 94 10.88 5.20 -6.07
CA LEU A 94 9.88 4.36 -5.40
C LEU A 94 10.53 3.22 -4.60
N GLY A 95 11.56 2.57 -5.15
CA GLY A 95 12.33 1.53 -4.45
C GLY A 95 13.02 2.07 -3.20
N GLU A 96 13.69 3.23 -3.31
CA GLU A 96 14.28 3.92 -2.16
C GLU A 96 13.22 4.32 -1.11
N THR A 97 12.02 4.65 -1.55
CA THR A 97 10.89 4.97 -0.67
C THR A 97 10.41 3.74 0.08
N ALA A 98 10.23 2.61 -0.61
CA ALA A 98 9.88 1.33 0.03
C ALA A 98 10.92 0.90 1.08
N ASP A 99 12.21 1.19 0.85
CA ASP A 99 13.27 0.92 1.81
C ASP A 99 13.25 1.82 3.06
N LYS A 100 12.76 3.06 2.92
CA LYS A 100 12.58 4.00 4.04
C LYS A 100 11.36 3.66 4.91
N VAL A 101 10.39 2.96 4.34
CA VAL A 101 9.22 2.50 5.09
C VAL A 101 9.62 1.31 5.96
N THR A 102 9.40 1.45 7.26
CA THR A 102 9.66 0.38 8.24
C THR A 102 8.38 -0.31 8.66
N ASN A 103 7.23 0.38 8.65
CA ASN A 103 5.93 -0.24 8.91
C ASN A 103 5.68 -1.40 7.92
N PRO A 104 5.46 -2.64 8.37
CA PRO A 104 5.42 -3.81 7.49
C PRO A 104 4.25 -3.77 6.51
N GLU A 105 3.07 -3.32 6.94
CA GLU A 105 1.89 -3.27 6.08
C GLU A 105 2.07 -2.22 4.97
N VAL A 106 2.55 -1.03 5.32
CA VAL A 106 2.82 0.03 4.34
C VAL A 106 4.00 -0.32 3.45
N LYS A 107 5.02 -1.00 3.98
CA LYS A 107 6.17 -1.47 3.22
C LYS A 107 5.75 -2.49 2.17
N ASP A 108 4.95 -3.49 2.56
CA ASP A 108 4.49 -4.53 1.64
C ASP A 108 3.63 -3.92 0.52
N ALA A 109 2.72 -3.01 0.86
CA ALA A 109 1.89 -2.30 -0.12
C ALA A 109 2.73 -1.42 -1.07
N THR A 110 3.71 -0.67 -0.54
CA THR A 110 4.61 0.18 -1.34
C THR A 110 5.53 -0.66 -2.22
N THR A 111 6.01 -1.80 -1.71
CA THR A 111 6.85 -2.73 -2.47
C THR A 111 6.07 -3.36 -3.61
N ALA A 112 4.80 -3.72 -3.41
CA ALA A 112 3.95 -4.23 -4.49
C ALA A 112 3.78 -3.20 -5.62
N VAL A 113 3.54 -1.93 -5.26
CA VAL A 113 3.49 -0.83 -6.24
C VAL A 113 4.83 -0.70 -6.97
N TYR A 114 5.94 -0.66 -6.24
CA TYR A 114 7.29 -0.61 -6.82
C TYR A 114 7.56 -1.77 -7.81
N ASP A 115 7.25 -3.01 -7.42
CA ASP A 115 7.43 -4.19 -8.26
C ASP A 115 6.61 -4.10 -9.56
N ASP A 116 5.41 -3.53 -9.49
CA ASP A 116 4.60 -3.31 -10.68
C ASP A 116 5.21 -2.24 -11.59
N PHE A 117 5.77 -1.17 -11.03
CA PHE A 117 6.54 -0.20 -11.80
C PHE A 117 7.81 -0.81 -12.41
N VAL A 118 8.51 -1.71 -11.72
CA VAL A 118 9.67 -2.44 -12.30
C VAL A 118 9.25 -3.28 -13.51
N LYS A 119 8.15 -4.04 -13.40
CA LYS A 119 7.64 -4.83 -14.52
C LYS A 119 7.23 -3.93 -15.69
N LEU A 120 6.60 -2.78 -15.41
CA LEU A 120 6.24 -1.83 -16.45
C LEU A 120 7.48 -1.22 -17.13
N ALA A 121 8.55 -0.92 -16.37
CA ALA A 121 9.82 -0.44 -16.93
C ALA A 121 10.42 -1.46 -17.90
N ASP A 122 10.43 -2.73 -17.52
CA ASP A 122 10.94 -3.84 -18.34
C ASP A 122 10.11 -4.01 -19.63
N ILE A 123 8.78 -3.91 -19.55
CA ILE A 123 7.92 -3.92 -20.74
C ILE A 123 8.20 -2.69 -21.62
N LEU A 124 8.35 -1.51 -21.02
CA LEU A 124 8.63 -0.27 -21.77
C LEU A 124 9.95 -0.38 -22.52
N GLU A 125 11.03 -0.85 -21.86
CA GLU A 125 12.33 -1.09 -22.49
C GLU A 125 12.21 -2.08 -23.66
N LYS A 126 11.56 -3.24 -23.44
CA LYS A 126 11.35 -4.24 -24.50
C LYS A 126 10.59 -3.69 -25.71
N VAL A 127 9.50 -2.96 -25.47
CA VAL A 127 8.64 -2.46 -26.55
C VAL A 127 9.28 -1.28 -27.28
N VAL A 128 9.93 -0.37 -26.55
CA VAL A 128 10.34 0.94 -27.05
C VAL A 128 11.80 0.95 -27.51
N VAL A 129 12.68 0.21 -26.82
CA VAL A 129 14.11 0.09 -27.14
C VAL A 129 14.37 -1.15 -28.01
N ASP A 130 13.95 -2.33 -27.54
CA ASP A 130 14.19 -3.60 -28.27
C ASP A 130 13.21 -3.83 -29.44
N GLN A 131 12.16 -3.01 -29.53
CA GLN A 131 11.08 -3.14 -30.51
C GLN A 131 10.36 -4.50 -30.47
N ASP A 132 10.37 -5.16 -29.32
CA ASP A 132 9.62 -6.38 -29.06
C ASP A 132 8.17 -6.05 -28.74
N VAL A 133 7.38 -5.89 -29.80
CA VAL A 133 5.94 -5.62 -29.69
C VAL A 133 5.16 -6.77 -29.04
N SER A 134 5.73 -7.98 -28.91
CA SER A 134 5.05 -9.07 -28.22
C SER A 134 4.98 -8.86 -26.71
N ALA A 135 5.95 -8.15 -26.12
CA ALA A 135 5.92 -7.75 -24.72
C ALA A 135 4.75 -6.82 -24.38
N SER A 136 4.13 -6.17 -25.37
CA SER A 136 2.94 -5.35 -25.17
C SER A 136 1.70 -6.15 -24.75
N GLU A 137 1.69 -7.48 -24.95
CA GLU A 137 0.61 -8.35 -24.48
C GLU A 137 0.51 -8.37 -22.94
N ASP A 138 1.64 -8.16 -22.25
CA ASP A 138 1.72 -8.11 -20.79
C ASP A 138 1.21 -6.78 -20.21
N LEU A 139 1.03 -5.74 -21.04
CA LEU A 139 0.53 -4.42 -20.60
C LEU A 139 -0.86 -4.48 -19.95
N GLY A 140 -1.72 -5.39 -20.41
CA GLY A 140 -3.05 -5.56 -19.83
C GLY A 140 -3.00 -6.12 -18.41
N THR A 141 -2.13 -7.11 -18.18
CA THR A 141 -1.90 -7.71 -16.86
C THR A 141 -1.30 -6.70 -15.91
N ILE A 142 -0.21 -6.03 -16.31
CA ILE A 142 0.45 -5.07 -15.43
C ILE A 142 -0.44 -3.88 -15.08
N SER A 143 -1.29 -3.44 -16.01
CA SER A 143 -2.28 -2.39 -15.71
C SER A 143 -3.27 -2.83 -14.62
N SER A 144 -3.66 -4.10 -14.61
CA SER A 144 -4.52 -4.66 -13.56
C SER A 144 -3.79 -4.74 -12.22
N ASP A 145 -2.56 -5.28 -12.22
CA ASP A 145 -1.73 -5.41 -11.02
C ASP A 145 -1.48 -4.03 -10.37
N MET A 146 -1.10 -3.04 -11.17
CA MET A 146 -0.90 -1.66 -10.71
C MET A 146 -2.16 -1.04 -10.10
N MET A 147 -3.34 -1.30 -10.67
CA MET A 147 -4.59 -0.79 -10.10
C MET A 147 -4.90 -1.46 -8.76
N GLU A 148 -4.62 -2.76 -8.63
CA GLU A 148 -4.80 -3.52 -7.39
C GLU A 148 -3.84 -3.03 -6.30
N SER A 149 -2.55 -2.92 -6.60
CA SER A 149 -1.53 -2.46 -5.65
C SER A 149 -1.73 -1.00 -5.25
N ALA A 150 -2.08 -0.11 -6.19
CA ALA A 150 -2.42 1.27 -5.88
C ALA A 150 -3.69 1.39 -5.01
N THR A 151 -4.71 0.57 -5.26
CA THR A 151 -5.93 0.56 -4.43
C THR A 151 -5.62 0.08 -3.02
N ALA A 152 -4.85 -1.00 -2.88
CA ALA A 152 -4.46 -1.52 -1.57
C ALA A 152 -3.66 -0.48 -0.76
N LEU A 153 -2.70 0.20 -1.40
CA LEU A 153 -1.94 1.27 -0.77
C LEU A 153 -2.82 2.46 -0.40
N GLN A 154 -3.79 2.83 -1.25
CA GLN A 154 -4.72 3.91 -0.96
C GLN A 154 -5.65 3.59 0.21
N GLU A 155 -6.20 2.37 0.29
CA GLU A 155 -7.04 1.93 1.41
C GLU A 155 -6.27 1.93 2.74
N LEU A 156 -4.97 1.63 2.69
CA LEU A 156 -4.09 1.65 3.85
C LEU A 156 -3.76 3.08 4.31
N CYS A 157 -3.66 4.02 3.37
CA CYS A 157 -3.24 5.40 3.61
C CYS A 157 -4.38 6.43 3.62
N SER A 158 -5.65 5.99 3.65
CA SER A 158 -6.85 6.85 3.66
C SER A 158 -7.40 7.15 5.04
#